data_AF-A0AAW7AML0-F1
#
_entry.id   AF-A0AAW7AML0-F1
#
_cell.length_a   1.000
_cell.length_b   1.000
_cell.length_c   1.000
_cell.angle_alpha   90.00
_cell.angle_beta   90.00
_cell.angle_gamma   90.00
#
_symmetry.space_group_name_H-M   'P 1'
#
loop_
_entity.id
_entity.type
_entity.pdbx_description
1 polymer ?
#
loop_
_entity_poly.entity_id
_entity_poly.type
_entity_poly.pdbx_seq_one_letter_code
_entity_poly.pdbx_strand_id
1 'polypeptide(L)'
;MYKIRKILLYIVVLLIIVLVVPIKETAPMTSLQQQFKSKVDGWTSEQSTSDDALKVPSEQEFAVNNIQMNMTKDEVDKKLGDAQRVTSNEYGTNWHTYYSGDYRSFVMVSYIDDKVNALYSNQNVISSKSKIKYGTPKEVVRDRLGEPITEKEKGHVKFDVQDDEFDNFHDDQIYTTAFYDKHENNNLTALLQVSEKMENRLQQQYAAPSEGLAQSFELQNFDLVNTERVQRDLASLNYSASISDTARKHSVDMAEQDYFDHDNLSGDSPFDRLEADGHDFNAAGENLAYGQTSSIYAHQGLMNSLGHRKNILKKEFKTLGVGVDFNEDRQPYWTENYSG
;
A
#
# COMPACT_ATOMS: atom_id res chain seq x y z
N MET A 1 -4.26 -6.40 48.61
CA MET A 1 -4.82 -7.08 47.41
C MET A 1 -6.36 -7.16 47.34
N TYR A 2 -7.13 -6.83 48.40
CA TYR A 2 -8.60 -6.96 48.36
C TYR A 2 -9.36 -5.75 47.79
N LYS A 3 -8.75 -4.56 47.74
CA LYS A 3 -9.40 -3.33 47.21
C LYS A 3 -9.35 -3.19 45.68
N ILE A 4 -8.36 -3.77 45.01
CA ILE A 4 -8.17 -3.65 43.55
C ILE A 4 -9.16 -4.54 42.78
N ARG A 5 -9.54 -5.71 43.32
CA ARG A 5 -10.55 -6.60 42.71
C ARG A 5 -11.96 -6.02 42.69
N LYS A 6 -12.33 -5.14 43.63
CA LYS A 6 -13.65 -4.48 43.63
C LYS A 6 -13.77 -3.44 42.52
N ILE A 7 -12.69 -2.71 42.20
CA ILE A 7 -12.70 -1.66 41.17
C ILE A 7 -12.82 -2.28 39.78
N LEU A 8 -12.11 -3.39 39.51
CA LEU A 8 -12.25 -4.11 38.24
C LEU A 8 -13.65 -4.70 38.05
N LEU A 9 -14.29 -5.20 39.12
CA LEU A 9 -15.64 -5.76 39.04
C LEU A 9 -16.68 -4.68 38.69
N TYR A 10 -16.54 -3.45 39.20
CA TYR A 10 -17.44 -2.34 38.87
C TYR A 10 -17.27 -1.86 37.42
N ILE A 11 -16.05 -1.87 36.86
CA ILE A 11 -15.79 -1.48 35.47
C ILE A 11 -16.39 -2.51 34.50
N VAL A 12 -16.30 -3.80 34.81
CA VAL A 12 -16.89 -4.86 33.97
C VAL A 12 -18.42 -4.86 34.04
N VAL A 13 -19.02 -4.58 35.20
CA VAL A 13 -20.49 -4.48 35.34
C VAL A 13 -21.03 -3.23 34.62
N LEU A 14 -20.29 -2.11 34.60
CA LEU A 14 -20.70 -0.91 33.85
C LEU A 14 -20.67 -1.14 32.33
N LEU A 15 -19.68 -1.91 31.84
CA LEU A 15 -19.55 -2.28 30.42
C LEU A 15 -20.69 -3.20 29.95
N ILE A 16 -21.23 -4.06 30.83
CA ILE A 16 -22.35 -4.96 30.49
C ILE A 16 -23.69 -4.21 30.44
N ILE A 17 -23.88 -3.16 31.25
CA ILE A 17 -25.13 -2.38 31.26
C ILE A 17 -25.31 -1.57 29.96
N VAL A 18 -24.21 -1.23 29.27
CA VAL A 18 -24.25 -0.50 27.97
C VAL A 18 -24.64 -1.42 26.80
N LEU A 19 -24.61 -2.75 26.95
CA LEU A 19 -24.80 -3.70 25.84
C LEU A 19 -26.21 -4.33 25.72
N VAL A 20 -27.18 -4.01 26.60
CA VAL A 20 -28.51 -4.69 26.56
C VAL A 20 -29.71 -3.73 26.62
N VAL A 21 -29.52 -2.41 26.60
CA VAL A 21 -30.64 -1.45 26.52
C VAL A 21 -30.36 -0.42 25.43
N PRO A 22 -31.26 -0.21 24.44
CA PRO A 22 -31.09 0.84 23.45
C PRO A 22 -31.29 2.19 24.13
N ILE A 23 -30.19 2.84 24.51
CA ILE A 23 -30.21 4.20 25.06
C ILE A 23 -30.31 5.16 23.87
N LYS A 24 -31.40 5.93 23.80
CA LYS A 24 -31.50 7.06 22.86
C LYS A 24 -30.33 8.01 23.09
N GLU A 25 -29.62 8.33 22.01
CA GLU A 25 -28.53 9.30 22.01
C GLU A 25 -28.98 10.62 22.65
N THR A 26 -28.26 11.05 23.68
CA THR A 26 -28.45 12.37 24.28
C THR A 26 -27.17 13.18 24.04
N ALA A 27 -27.33 14.50 23.88
CA ALA A 27 -26.28 15.49 23.62
C ALA A 27 -24.96 15.36 24.41
N PRO A 28 -24.90 14.86 25.66
CA PRO A 28 -23.62 14.64 26.35
C PRO A 28 -22.76 13.48 25.81
N MET A 29 -23.31 12.54 25.03
CA MET A 29 -22.51 11.46 24.42
C MET A 29 -21.75 11.95 23.17
N THR A 30 -22.36 12.86 22.41
CA THR A 30 -21.73 13.49 21.24
C THR A 30 -20.57 14.39 21.65
N SER A 31 -20.67 15.10 22.78
CA SER A 31 -19.57 15.91 23.29
C SER A 31 -18.38 15.07 23.77
N LEU A 32 -18.63 13.89 24.33
CA LEU A 32 -17.58 12.95 24.75
C LEU A 32 -16.87 12.32 23.54
N GLN A 33 -17.62 11.93 22.50
CA GLN A 33 -17.05 11.46 21.23
C GLN A 33 -16.25 12.56 20.53
N GLN A 34 -16.73 13.80 20.55
CA GLN A 34 -16.03 14.93 19.95
C GLN A 34 -14.76 15.30 20.73
N GLN A 35 -14.76 15.19 22.06
CA GLN A 35 -13.55 15.33 22.88
C GLN A 35 -12.54 14.19 22.68
N PHE A 36 -13.02 12.96 22.47
CA PHE A 36 -12.16 11.84 22.11
C PHE A 36 -11.55 12.04 20.74
N LYS A 37 -12.35 12.45 19.75
CA LYS A 37 -11.89 12.77 18.40
C LYS A 37 -10.86 13.89 18.40
N SER A 38 -11.10 14.97 19.15
CA SER A 38 -10.12 16.06 19.28
C SER A 38 -8.83 15.66 19.98
N LYS A 39 -8.88 14.69 20.92
CA LYS A 39 -7.68 14.15 21.57
C LYS A 39 -6.90 13.21 20.65
N VAL A 40 -7.58 12.42 19.83
CA VAL A 40 -6.95 11.59 18.80
C VAL A 40 -6.34 12.46 17.70
N ASP A 41 -7.07 13.49 17.23
CA ASP A 41 -6.56 14.48 16.28
C ASP A 41 -5.32 15.21 16.85
N GLY A 42 -5.36 15.57 18.15
CA GLY A 42 -4.22 16.13 18.88
C GLY A 42 -3.01 15.21 18.95
N TRP A 43 -3.21 13.92 19.26
CA TRP A 43 -2.14 12.91 19.28
C TRP A 43 -1.55 12.64 17.89
N THR A 44 -2.35 12.65 16.83
CA THR A 44 -1.83 12.52 15.45
C THR A 44 -1.03 13.73 15.00
N SER A 45 -1.25 14.91 15.61
CA SER A 45 -0.51 16.13 15.28
C SER A 45 0.82 16.29 16.01
N GLU A 46 1.02 15.58 17.13
CA GLU A 46 2.23 15.70 17.96
C GLU A 46 3.39 14.79 17.51
N GLN A 47 3.19 13.95 16.49
CA GLN A 47 4.18 12.96 16.04
C GLN A 47 4.78 13.22 14.64
N SER A 48 4.53 14.39 14.03
CA SER A 48 5.17 14.80 12.77
C SER A 48 6.31 15.80 13.03
N THR A 49 7.50 15.31 13.36
CA THR A 49 8.72 16.13 13.30
C THR A 49 9.25 16.13 11.86
N SER A 50 8.61 16.94 11.01
CA SER A 50 9.21 17.55 9.82
C SER A 50 8.59 18.93 9.64
N ASP A 51 9.42 19.96 9.53
CA ASP A 51 9.07 21.40 9.52
C ASP A 51 8.15 21.89 8.37
N ASP A 52 7.47 21.01 7.65
CA ASP A 52 6.52 21.38 6.59
C ASP A 52 5.19 20.64 6.78
N ALA A 53 4.25 21.27 7.47
CA ALA A 53 2.86 20.81 7.52
C ALA A 53 2.32 20.59 6.10
N LEU A 54 1.50 19.54 5.91
CA LEU A 54 0.88 19.25 4.62
C LEU A 54 0.03 20.44 4.15
N LYS A 55 0.32 20.92 2.95
CA LYS A 55 -0.36 22.05 2.32
C LYS A 55 -1.49 21.51 1.45
N VAL A 56 -2.63 22.19 1.49
CA VAL A 56 -3.72 21.92 0.54
C VAL A 56 -3.25 22.44 -0.83
N PRO A 57 -3.28 21.61 -1.89
CA PRO A 57 -2.89 22.05 -3.22
C PRO A 57 -3.82 23.15 -3.74
N SER A 58 -3.27 24.13 -4.46
CA SER A 58 -4.05 25.26 -5.01
C SER A 58 -4.57 25.00 -6.41
N GLU A 59 -3.80 24.27 -7.22
CA GLU A 59 -4.10 24.04 -8.64
C GLU A 59 -4.81 22.71 -8.83
N GLN A 60 -4.21 21.61 -8.36
CA GLN A 60 -4.69 20.24 -8.55
C GLN A 60 -5.50 19.73 -7.36
N GLU A 61 -6.27 18.66 -7.56
CA GLU A 61 -7.09 18.08 -6.49
C GLU A 61 -6.25 17.52 -5.34
N PHE A 62 -5.17 16.80 -5.64
CA PHE A 62 -4.36 16.09 -4.66
C PHE A 62 -2.91 16.55 -4.65
N ALA A 63 -2.28 16.44 -3.48
CA ALA A 63 -0.84 16.42 -3.31
C ALA A 63 -0.46 15.25 -2.40
N VAL A 64 0.71 14.67 -2.64
CA VAL A 64 1.27 13.58 -1.83
C VAL A 64 2.61 14.05 -1.28
N ASN A 65 2.71 14.20 0.04
CA ASN A 65 3.86 14.81 0.71
C ASN A 65 4.27 16.16 0.09
N ASN A 66 3.28 17.03 -0.17
CA ASN A 66 3.44 18.32 -0.84
C ASN A 66 3.97 18.25 -2.29
N ILE A 67 4.00 17.07 -2.92
CA ILE A 67 4.30 16.89 -4.34
C ILE A 67 3.00 16.81 -5.14
N GLN A 68 2.98 17.49 -6.28
CA GLN A 68 1.86 17.57 -7.21
C GLN A 68 2.32 17.13 -8.60
N MET A 69 1.36 16.75 -9.45
CA MET A 69 1.62 16.44 -10.86
C MET A 69 2.18 17.69 -11.56
N ASN A 70 2.98 17.49 -12.61
CA ASN A 70 3.70 18.53 -13.36
C ASN A 70 4.79 19.32 -12.61
N MET A 71 5.00 19.12 -11.31
CA MET A 71 6.20 19.64 -10.64
C MET A 71 7.46 19.12 -11.33
N THR A 72 8.50 19.95 -11.38
CA THR A 72 9.79 19.53 -11.93
C THR A 72 10.53 18.61 -10.97
N LYS A 73 11.38 17.72 -11.50
CA LYS A 73 12.25 16.86 -10.69
C LYS A 73 13.09 17.67 -9.70
N ASP A 74 13.64 18.80 -10.14
CA ASP A 74 14.41 19.71 -9.29
C ASP A 74 13.59 20.26 -8.11
N GLU A 75 12.31 20.56 -8.31
CA GLU A 75 11.42 20.99 -7.22
C GLU A 75 11.11 19.86 -6.24
N VAL A 76 10.96 18.63 -6.74
CA VAL A 76 10.78 17.44 -5.90
C VAL A 76 12.04 17.17 -5.09
N ASP A 77 13.21 17.12 -5.71
CA ASP A 77 14.48 16.83 -5.03
C ASP A 77 14.83 17.92 -4.00
N LYS A 78 14.49 19.20 -4.25
CA LYS A 78 14.63 20.27 -3.25
C LYS A 78 13.75 20.07 -2.02
N LYS A 79 12.61 19.40 -2.16
CA LYS A 79 11.66 19.15 -1.07
C LYS A 79 11.96 17.86 -0.32
N LEU A 80 12.26 16.79 -1.06
CA LEU A 80 12.36 15.44 -0.52
C LEU A 80 13.81 14.96 -0.35
N GLY A 81 14.79 15.71 -0.89
CA GLY A 81 16.17 15.26 -0.99
C GLY A 81 16.36 14.25 -2.13
N ASP A 82 17.41 13.46 -2.05
CA ASP A 82 17.70 12.43 -3.04
C ASP A 82 16.77 11.22 -2.89
N ALA A 83 16.38 10.64 -4.02
CA ALA A 83 15.62 9.40 -4.05
C ALA A 83 16.45 8.28 -3.39
N GLN A 84 15.81 7.55 -2.47
CA GLN A 84 16.42 6.40 -1.79
C GLN A 84 16.56 5.20 -2.73
N ARG A 85 15.68 5.11 -3.73
CA ARG A 85 15.70 4.06 -4.75
C ARG A 85 15.18 4.58 -6.08
N VAL A 86 15.71 4.03 -7.16
CA VAL A 86 15.18 4.19 -8.52
C VAL A 86 14.92 2.80 -9.08
N THR A 87 13.70 2.53 -9.51
CA THR A 87 13.27 1.22 -10.04
C THR A 87 12.45 1.42 -11.30
N SER A 88 12.57 0.53 -12.27
CA SER A 88 11.73 0.57 -13.47
C SER A 88 10.27 0.23 -13.14
N ASN A 89 9.33 0.69 -13.97
CA ASN A 89 7.91 0.48 -13.74
C ASN A 89 7.14 0.02 -14.99
N GLU A 90 5.87 -0.29 -14.80
CA GLU A 90 4.98 -0.84 -15.82
C GLU A 90 4.75 0.09 -17.02
N TYR A 91 4.99 1.40 -16.86
CA TYR A 91 4.85 2.39 -17.93
C TYR A 91 6.13 2.56 -18.77
N GLY A 92 7.16 1.75 -18.53
CA GLY A 92 8.46 1.89 -19.17
C GLY A 92 9.15 3.20 -18.79
N THR A 93 8.94 3.66 -17.55
CA THR A 93 9.68 4.76 -16.91
C THR A 93 10.26 4.24 -15.59
N ASN A 94 10.65 5.14 -14.68
CA ASN A 94 11.14 4.76 -13.36
C ASN A 94 10.28 5.37 -12.25
N TRP A 95 10.06 4.60 -11.20
CA TRP A 95 9.71 5.11 -9.89
C TRP A 95 10.97 5.56 -9.15
N HIS A 96 10.96 6.82 -8.72
CA HIS A 96 11.89 7.38 -7.75
C HIS A 96 11.21 7.33 -6.39
N THR A 97 11.75 6.51 -5.50
CA THR A 97 11.20 6.28 -4.17
C THR A 97 11.88 7.22 -3.18
N TYR A 98 11.09 8.03 -2.49
CA TYR A 98 11.54 8.99 -1.49
C TYR A 98 10.95 8.60 -0.14
N TYR A 99 11.78 8.57 0.89
CA TYR A 99 11.36 8.51 2.29
C TYR A 99 12.52 9.00 3.16
N SER A 100 12.18 9.50 4.34
CA SER A 100 13.15 9.85 5.38
C SER A 100 12.96 8.91 6.58
N GLY A 101 14.07 8.44 7.14
CA GLY A 101 14.03 7.59 8.34
C GLY A 101 13.25 6.28 8.12
N ASP A 102 12.08 6.19 8.75
CA ASP A 102 11.33 4.95 8.95
C ASP A 102 10.19 4.72 7.96
N TYR A 103 10.15 5.36 6.78
CA TYR A 103 9.07 5.27 5.76
C TYR A 103 7.81 6.13 6.00
N ARG A 104 7.67 6.87 7.11
CA ARG A 104 6.45 7.69 7.35
C ARG A 104 6.19 8.80 6.34
N SER A 105 7.24 9.23 5.64
CA SER A 105 7.19 10.24 4.57
C SER A 105 7.21 9.63 3.16
N PHE A 106 6.98 8.32 3.04
CA PHE A 106 7.14 7.57 1.80
C PHE A 106 6.28 8.10 0.66
N VAL A 107 6.91 8.35 -0.48
CA VAL A 107 6.29 8.69 -1.77
C VAL A 107 7.07 8.06 -2.90
N MET A 108 6.37 7.49 -3.88
CA MET A 108 6.94 7.12 -5.17
C MET A 108 6.55 8.17 -6.21
N VAL A 109 7.51 8.66 -6.99
CA VAL A 109 7.31 9.68 -8.02
C VAL A 109 7.88 9.17 -9.35
N SER A 110 7.13 9.30 -10.44
CA SER A 110 7.63 8.99 -11.78
C SER A 110 7.55 10.21 -12.68
N TYR A 111 8.52 10.32 -13.59
CA TYR A 111 8.74 11.51 -14.41
C TYR A 111 8.64 11.21 -15.91
N ILE A 112 8.18 12.20 -16.66
CA ILE A 112 8.37 12.30 -18.12
C ILE A 112 8.83 13.73 -18.40
N ASP A 113 9.92 13.88 -19.15
CA ASP A 113 10.53 15.18 -19.46
C ASP A 113 10.79 16.02 -18.19
N ASP A 114 11.37 15.38 -17.17
CA ASP A 114 11.66 15.93 -15.83
C ASP A 114 10.45 16.52 -15.10
N LYS A 115 9.23 16.14 -15.47
CA LYS A 115 8.00 16.52 -14.79
C LYS A 115 7.27 15.34 -14.20
N VAL A 116 6.73 15.52 -13.00
CA VAL A 116 5.92 14.51 -12.31
C VAL A 116 4.74 14.11 -13.18
N ASN A 117 4.67 12.82 -13.49
CA ASN A 117 3.61 12.20 -14.29
C ASN A 117 2.98 10.98 -13.60
N ALA A 118 3.51 10.55 -12.46
CA ALA A 118 2.80 9.66 -11.55
C ALA A 118 3.27 9.85 -10.10
N LEU A 119 2.37 9.62 -9.15
CA LEU A 119 2.59 9.75 -7.70
C LEU A 119 1.89 8.62 -6.96
N TYR A 120 2.53 8.06 -5.93
CA TYR A 120 1.91 7.09 -5.04
C TYR A 120 2.36 7.25 -3.58
N SER A 121 1.43 7.04 -2.64
CA SER A 121 1.75 6.77 -1.24
C SER A 121 0.61 6.02 -0.54
N ASN A 122 0.98 5.16 0.42
CA ASN A 122 0.08 4.56 1.42
C ASN A 122 0.32 5.11 2.84
N GLN A 123 0.96 6.27 2.97
CA GLN A 123 1.21 6.93 4.25
C GLN A 123 0.23 8.06 4.50
N ASN A 124 0.21 8.56 5.74
CA ASN A 124 -0.57 9.74 6.13
C ASN A 124 0.05 11.06 5.62
N VAL A 125 0.28 11.15 4.32
CA VAL A 125 0.90 12.29 3.61
C VAL A 125 0.02 12.82 2.47
N ILE A 126 -1.22 12.34 2.36
CA ILE A 126 -2.18 12.75 1.34
C ILE A 126 -2.90 14.03 1.79
N SER A 127 -2.88 15.06 0.96
CA SER A 127 -3.70 16.27 1.12
C SER A 127 -4.49 16.57 -0.15
N SER A 128 -5.64 17.24 -0.01
CA SER A 128 -6.49 17.59 -1.17
C SER A 128 -7.40 18.79 -0.92
N LYS A 129 -7.86 19.40 -2.00
CA LYS A 129 -8.86 20.50 -1.97
C LYS A 129 -10.19 20.02 -1.40
N SER A 130 -10.59 18.80 -1.73
CA SER A 130 -11.82 18.18 -1.23
C SER A 130 -11.68 17.60 0.18
N LYS A 131 -10.59 17.86 0.91
CA LYS A 131 -10.35 17.40 2.29
C LYS A 131 -10.36 15.87 2.42
N ILE A 132 -10.08 15.17 1.33
CA ILE A 132 -9.77 13.74 1.30
C ILE A 132 -8.32 13.59 1.77
N LYS A 133 -8.13 12.69 2.72
CA LYS A 133 -6.85 12.32 3.33
C LYS A 133 -6.87 10.84 3.71
N TYR A 134 -5.73 10.30 4.14
CA TYR A 134 -5.67 8.97 4.73
C TYR A 134 -6.78 8.79 5.79
N GLY A 135 -7.47 7.66 5.76
CA GLY A 135 -8.59 7.35 6.64
C GLY A 135 -9.95 7.92 6.21
N THR A 136 -10.04 8.60 5.07
CA THR A 136 -11.35 9.11 4.58
C THR A 136 -12.23 7.93 4.14
N PRO A 137 -13.48 7.79 4.63
CA PRO A 137 -14.36 6.69 4.23
C PRO A 137 -14.65 6.69 2.72
N LYS A 138 -14.74 5.50 2.11
CA LYS A 138 -15.05 5.31 0.68
C LYS A 138 -16.23 6.14 0.17
N GLU A 139 -17.36 6.09 0.88
CA GLU A 139 -18.56 6.88 0.50
C GLU A 139 -18.29 8.39 0.48
N VAL A 140 -17.47 8.89 1.42
CA VAL A 140 -17.09 10.31 1.47
C VAL A 140 -16.14 10.67 0.32
N VAL A 141 -15.29 9.73 -0.13
CA VAL A 141 -14.46 9.93 -1.32
C VAL A 141 -15.34 10.06 -2.57
N ARG A 142 -16.29 9.14 -2.77
CA ARG A 142 -17.25 9.18 -3.89
C ARG A 142 -18.13 10.43 -3.87
N ASP A 143 -18.67 10.81 -2.72
CA ASP A 143 -19.45 12.04 -2.56
C ASP A 143 -18.70 13.30 -3.01
N ARG A 144 -17.36 13.29 -2.91
CA ARG A 144 -16.51 14.46 -3.15
C ARG A 144 -15.85 14.46 -4.54
N LEU A 145 -15.49 13.29 -5.06
CA LEU A 145 -14.87 13.15 -6.38
C LEU A 145 -15.87 12.82 -7.49
N GLY A 146 -17.10 12.44 -7.14
CA GLY A 146 -18.12 11.98 -8.06
C GLY A 146 -18.10 10.46 -8.24
N GLU A 147 -18.72 9.99 -9.32
CA GLU A 147 -18.78 8.56 -9.63
C GLU A 147 -17.43 8.06 -10.19
N PRO A 148 -16.95 6.88 -9.75
CA PRO A 148 -15.76 6.28 -10.32
C PRO A 148 -15.99 5.89 -11.79
N ILE A 149 -14.93 5.99 -12.59
CA ILE A 149 -14.93 5.44 -13.95
C ILE A 149 -14.97 3.91 -13.89
N THR A 150 -15.64 3.33 -14.87
CA THR A 150 -15.80 1.87 -14.97
C THR A 150 -14.93 1.26 -16.06
N GLU A 151 -14.40 2.08 -16.95
CA GLU A 151 -13.53 1.65 -18.04
C GLU A 151 -12.36 2.63 -18.24
N LYS A 152 -11.19 2.11 -18.61
CA LYS A 152 -10.06 2.89 -19.14
C LYS A 152 -9.81 2.46 -20.58
N GLU A 153 -9.55 3.43 -21.46
CA GLU A 153 -9.17 3.17 -22.84
C GLU A 153 -7.64 3.12 -22.97
N LYS A 154 -7.11 2.05 -23.57
CA LYS A 154 -5.70 1.94 -23.95
C LYS A 154 -5.62 1.57 -25.43
N GLY A 155 -5.20 2.52 -26.25
CA GLY A 155 -5.18 2.37 -27.70
C GLY A 155 -6.59 2.20 -28.27
N HIS A 156 -6.94 0.98 -28.70
CA HIS A 156 -8.27 0.64 -29.22
C HIS A 156 -9.04 -0.33 -28.32
N VAL A 157 -8.51 -0.61 -27.13
CA VAL A 157 -9.06 -1.58 -26.18
C VAL A 157 -9.58 -0.85 -24.96
N LYS A 158 -10.77 -1.25 -24.51
CA LYS A 158 -11.35 -0.80 -23.25
C LYS A 158 -11.12 -1.86 -22.19
N PHE A 159 -10.56 -1.44 -21.06
CA PHE A 159 -10.30 -2.27 -19.90
C PHE A 159 -11.33 -1.96 -18.83
N ASP A 160 -11.96 -2.99 -18.28
CA ASP A 160 -12.76 -2.87 -17.07
C ASP A 160 -11.83 -2.54 -15.89
N VAL A 161 -12.18 -1.51 -15.14
CA VAL A 161 -11.42 -1.03 -13.98
C VAL A 161 -12.27 -0.93 -12.72
N GLN A 162 -13.45 -1.56 -12.72
CA GLN A 162 -14.28 -1.68 -11.53
C GLN A 162 -13.67 -2.68 -10.55
N ASP A 163 -13.56 -2.27 -9.29
CA ASP A 163 -13.09 -3.12 -8.21
C ASP A 163 -13.77 -2.73 -6.90
N ASP A 164 -13.89 -3.68 -5.96
CA ASP A 164 -14.47 -3.41 -4.65
C ASP A 164 -13.42 -2.77 -3.71
N GLU A 165 -12.14 -3.03 -3.93
CA GLU A 165 -11.00 -2.65 -3.09
C GLU A 165 -10.39 -1.30 -3.48
N PHE A 166 -10.69 -0.78 -4.68
CA PHE A 166 -10.29 0.56 -5.09
C PHE A 166 -11.29 1.19 -6.07
N ASP A 167 -11.34 2.52 -6.07
CA ASP A 167 -12.09 3.29 -7.06
C ASP A 167 -11.11 4.02 -7.98
N ASN A 168 -11.44 4.06 -9.28
CA ASN A 168 -10.74 4.84 -10.27
C ASN A 168 -11.52 6.10 -10.60
N PHE A 169 -10.89 7.25 -10.54
CA PHE A 169 -11.44 8.54 -10.97
C PHE A 169 -10.59 9.08 -12.13
N HIS A 170 -11.19 9.91 -12.96
CA HIS A 170 -10.49 10.57 -14.05
C HIS A 170 -11.00 12.00 -14.21
N ASP A 171 -10.11 12.95 -14.00
CA ASP A 171 -10.37 14.38 -14.17
C ASP A 171 -9.07 15.09 -14.55
N ASP A 172 -9.16 16.18 -15.31
CA ASP A 172 -8.00 17.00 -15.75
C ASP A 172 -6.81 16.18 -16.29
N GLN A 173 -7.08 15.15 -17.11
CA GLN A 173 -6.09 14.25 -17.71
C GLN A 173 -5.25 13.46 -16.69
N ILE A 174 -5.78 13.24 -15.48
CA ILE A 174 -5.13 12.48 -14.41
C ILE A 174 -6.08 11.38 -13.95
N TYR A 175 -5.63 10.14 -14.07
CA TYR A 175 -6.24 9.02 -13.39
C TYR A 175 -5.84 9.02 -11.93
N THR A 176 -6.82 8.98 -11.03
CA THR A 176 -6.60 8.87 -9.59
C THR A 176 -7.23 7.57 -9.10
N THR A 177 -6.42 6.65 -8.60
CA THR A 177 -6.87 5.41 -7.95
C THR A 177 -6.83 5.59 -6.44
N ALA A 178 -7.99 5.46 -5.80
CA ALA A 178 -8.15 5.50 -4.36
C ALA A 178 -8.30 4.07 -3.82
N PHE A 179 -7.32 3.60 -3.05
CA PHE A 179 -7.33 2.25 -2.47
C PHE A 179 -7.97 2.26 -1.08
N TYR A 180 -8.81 1.27 -0.81
CA TYR A 180 -9.54 1.12 0.43
C TYR A 180 -9.16 -0.16 1.15
N ASP A 181 -9.20 -0.10 2.48
CA ASP A 181 -8.98 -1.27 3.33
C ASP A 181 -10.31 -1.78 3.87
N LYS A 182 -10.74 -2.95 3.37
CA LYS A 182 -12.01 -3.57 3.78
C LYS A 182 -12.00 -4.10 5.21
N HIS A 183 -10.81 -4.23 5.80
CA HIS A 183 -10.62 -4.62 7.20
C HIS A 183 -10.53 -3.40 8.12
N GLU A 184 -10.52 -2.18 7.57
CA GLU A 184 -10.48 -0.91 8.31
C GLU A 184 -11.62 0.03 7.87
N ASN A 185 -12.84 -0.52 7.82
CA ASN A 185 -14.09 0.19 7.50
C ASN A 185 -14.18 0.78 6.08
N ASN A 186 -13.47 0.20 5.10
CA ASN A 186 -13.36 0.74 3.74
C ASN A 186 -12.87 2.20 3.73
N ASN A 187 -11.92 2.51 4.61
CA ASN A 187 -11.28 3.81 4.62
C ASN A 187 -10.15 3.85 3.59
N LEU A 188 -9.91 5.03 3.01
CA LEU A 188 -8.81 5.30 2.10
C LEU A 188 -7.47 5.04 2.79
N THR A 189 -6.64 4.18 2.24
CA THR A 189 -5.29 3.86 2.76
C THR A 189 -4.18 4.27 1.83
N ALA A 190 -4.44 4.33 0.52
CA ALA A 190 -3.44 4.76 -0.46
C ALA A 190 -4.07 5.53 -1.62
N LEU A 191 -3.24 6.33 -2.28
CA LEU A 191 -3.60 7.07 -3.48
C LEU A 191 -2.51 6.87 -4.54
N LEU A 192 -2.93 6.52 -5.76
CA LEU A 192 -2.08 6.51 -6.96
C LEU A 192 -2.64 7.54 -7.95
N GLN A 193 -1.81 8.49 -8.40
CA GLN A 193 -2.12 9.37 -9.52
C GLN A 193 -1.22 9.03 -10.71
N VAL A 194 -1.79 8.95 -11.91
CA VAL A 194 -1.09 8.69 -13.17
C VAL A 194 -1.67 9.61 -14.22
N SER A 195 -0.83 10.40 -14.90
CA SER A 195 -1.30 11.25 -15.99
C SER A 195 -1.75 10.40 -17.18
N GLU A 196 -2.69 10.88 -17.99
CA GLU A 196 -3.03 10.24 -19.27
C GLU A 196 -1.79 10.03 -20.15
N LYS A 197 -0.84 10.99 -20.12
CA LYS A 197 0.44 10.89 -20.85
C LYS A 197 1.25 9.67 -20.40
N MET A 198 1.27 9.37 -19.11
CA MET A 198 1.95 8.18 -18.57
C MET A 198 1.14 6.91 -18.83
N GLU A 199 -0.16 6.92 -18.55
CA GLU A 199 -1.05 5.76 -18.74
C GLU A 199 -1.01 5.27 -20.18
N ASN A 200 -1.04 6.19 -21.15
CA ASN A 200 -0.97 5.89 -22.58
C ASN A 200 0.37 5.29 -23.04
N ARG A 201 1.38 5.18 -22.18
CA ARG A 201 2.60 4.42 -22.51
C ARG A 201 2.38 2.92 -22.38
N LEU A 202 1.47 2.51 -21.51
CA LEU A 202 1.10 1.12 -21.29
C LEU A 202 -0.03 0.75 -22.25
N GLN A 203 0.33 0.23 -23.42
CA GLN A 203 -0.60 -0.07 -24.53
C GLN A 203 -1.42 -1.36 -24.34
N GLN A 204 -1.03 -2.21 -23.38
CA GLN A 204 -1.68 -3.46 -23.02
C GLN A 204 -1.96 -3.47 -21.52
N GLN A 205 -2.56 -4.54 -20.98
CA GLN A 205 -2.76 -4.67 -19.54
C GLN A 205 -1.44 -4.72 -18.76
N TYR A 206 -0.46 -5.46 -19.30
CA TYR A 206 0.82 -5.70 -18.67
C TYR A 206 1.97 -5.11 -19.48
N ALA A 207 3.01 -4.67 -18.78
CA ALA A 207 4.26 -4.23 -19.38
C ALA A 207 4.98 -5.41 -20.07
N ALA A 208 5.89 -5.10 -20.99
CA ALA A 208 6.76 -6.13 -21.53
C ALA A 208 7.67 -6.67 -20.42
N PRO A 209 7.70 -8.00 -20.18
CA PRO A 209 8.48 -8.57 -19.11
C PRO A 209 9.98 -8.42 -19.37
N SER A 210 10.73 -8.23 -18.30
CA SER A 210 12.20 -8.26 -18.31
C SER A 210 12.70 -8.55 -16.90
N GLU A 211 13.90 -9.13 -16.80
CA GLU A 211 14.55 -9.38 -15.50
C GLU A 211 14.70 -8.08 -14.69
N GLY A 212 15.03 -6.97 -15.33
CA GLY A 212 15.15 -5.67 -14.68
C GLY A 212 13.81 -5.14 -14.13
N LEU A 213 12.70 -5.42 -14.82
CA LEU A 213 11.36 -5.08 -14.34
C LEU A 213 10.94 -5.99 -13.17
N ALA A 214 11.21 -7.30 -13.25
CA ALA A 214 10.96 -8.24 -12.16
C ALA A 214 11.68 -7.80 -10.87
N GLN A 215 12.99 -7.57 -10.93
CA GLN A 215 13.78 -7.07 -9.80
C GLN A 215 13.29 -5.71 -9.28
N SER A 216 12.83 -4.84 -10.19
CA SER A 216 12.22 -3.56 -9.81
C SER A 216 10.92 -3.76 -9.01
N PHE A 217 10.07 -4.69 -9.44
CA PHE A 217 8.83 -5.06 -8.74
C PHE A 217 9.11 -5.69 -7.37
N GLU A 218 10.13 -6.53 -7.24
CA GLU A 218 10.56 -7.10 -5.95
C GLU A 218 10.92 -6.01 -4.94
N LEU A 219 11.76 -5.05 -5.34
CA LEU A 219 12.19 -3.96 -4.47
C LEU A 219 11.05 -3.01 -4.12
N GLN A 220 10.16 -2.72 -5.08
CA GLN A 220 8.96 -1.92 -4.82
C GLN A 220 8.05 -2.61 -3.81
N ASN A 221 7.77 -3.91 -3.97
CA ASN A 221 6.95 -4.66 -3.04
C ASN A 221 7.59 -4.73 -1.64
N PHE A 222 8.90 -4.93 -1.54
CA PHE A 222 9.63 -4.86 -0.27
C PHE A 222 9.44 -3.51 0.45
N ASP A 223 9.59 -2.40 -0.29
CA ASP A 223 9.39 -1.07 0.28
C ASP A 223 7.91 -0.90 0.74
N LEU A 224 6.93 -1.35 -0.07
CA LEU A 224 5.49 -1.28 0.24
C LEU A 224 5.10 -2.09 1.48
N VAL A 225 5.65 -3.30 1.66
CA VAL A 225 5.43 -4.08 2.89
C VAL A 225 5.92 -3.32 4.11
N ASN A 226 7.09 -2.67 4.00
CA ASN A 226 7.65 -1.90 5.11
C ASN A 226 6.88 -0.62 5.42
N THR A 227 6.38 0.08 4.41
CA THR A 227 5.55 1.27 4.62
C THR A 227 4.26 0.91 5.36
N GLU A 228 3.64 -0.23 5.03
CA GLU A 228 2.42 -0.71 5.67
C GLU A 228 2.64 -1.12 7.14
N ARG A 229 3.78 -1.74 7.42
CA ARG A 229 4.21 -2.09 8.78
C ARG A 229 4.44 -0.85 9.64
N VAL A 230 5.17 0.12 9.12
CA VAL A 230 5.48 1.37 9.81
C VAL A 230 4.22 2.19 10.09
N GLN A 231 3.29 2.23 9.13
CA GLN A 231 2.00 2.90 9.29
C GLN A 231 1.19 2.34 10.48
N ARG A 232 1.48 1.10 10.91
CA ARG A 232 0.90 0.44 12.09
C ARG A 232 1.86 0.28 13.26
N ASP A 233 2.88 1.14 13.32
CA ASP A 233 3.88 1.19 14.39
C ASP A 233 4.62 -0.15 14.60
N LEU A 234 4.79 -0.93 13.52
CA LEU A 234 5.61 -2.13 13.50
C LEU A 234 7.01 -1.80 12.97
N ALA A 235 8.00 -2.53 13.46
CA ALA A 235 9.36 -2.46 12.93
C ALA A 235 9.38 -2.94 11.47
N SER A 236 10.12 -2.22 10.62
CA SER A 236 10.44 -2.67 9.27
C SER A 236 11.21 -4.00 9.29
N LEU A 237 11.05 -4.75 8.20
CA LEU A 237 11.77 -5.97 7.91
C LEU A 237 13.07 -5.64 7.18
N ASN A 238 14.11 -6.42 7.46
CA ASN A 238 15.37 -6.34 6.75
C ASN A 238 15.23 -7.02 5.39
N TYR A 239 15.80 -6.40 4.36
CA TYR A 239 15.91 -7.01 3.05
C TYR A 239 16.88 -8.18 3.09
N SER A 240 16.51 -9.33 2.50
CA SER A 240 17.41 -10.46 2.29
C SER A 240 17.47 -10.86 0.82
N ALA A 241 18.61 -10.60 0.19
CA ALA A 241 18.85 -10.99 -1.20
C ALA A 241 18.78 -12.51 -1.41
N SER A 242 19.23 -13.31 -0.43
CA SER A 242 19.21 -14.78 -0.54
C SER A 242 17.80 -15.33 -0.42
N ILE A 243 16.98 -14.80 0.49
CA ILE A 243 15.57 -15.19 0.59
C ILE A 243 14.78 -14.72 -0.63
N SER A 244 15.12 -13.55 -1.19
CA SER A 244 14.56 -13.11 -2.48
C SER A 244 14.92 -14.06 -3.62
N ASP A 245 16.10 -14.68 -3.61
CA ASP A 245 16.46 -15.70 -4.61
C ASP A 245 15.57 -16.93 -4.51
N THR A 246 15.34 -17.46 -3.30
CA THR A 246 14.39 -18.56 -3.07
C THR A 246 12.98 -18.19 -3.50
N ALA A 247 12.51 -16.99 -3.14
CA ALA A 247 11.20 -16.50 -3.55
C ALA A 247 11.09 -16.38 -5.09
N ARG A 248 12.14 -15.91 -5.75
CA ARG A 248 12.16 -15.75 -7.21
C ARG A 248 12.12 -17.10 -7.91
N LYS A 249 12.85 -18.11 -7.43
CA LYS A 249 12.76 -19.48 -7.95
C LYS A 249 11.33 -20.00 -7.93
N HIS A 250 10.57 -19.72 -6.87
CA HIS A 250 9.16 -20.11 -6.80
C HIS A 250 8.26 -19.34 -7.77
N SER A 251 8.46 -18.02 -7.90
CA SER A 251 7.73 -17.23 -8.91
C SER A 251 8.03 -17.68 -10.33
N VAL A 252 9.28 -18.03 -10.64
CA VAL A 252 9.69 -18.62 -11.93
C VAL A 252 9.00 -19.96 -12.15
N ASP A 253 9.03 -20.86 -11.15
CA ASP A 253 8.40 -22.18 -11.26
C ASP A 253 6.89 -22.09 -11.51
N MET A 254 6.18 -21.22 -10.79
CA MET A 254 4.76 -20.93 -11.01
C MET A 254 4.48 -20.35 -12.40
N ALA A 255 5.32 -19.42 -12.85
CA ALA A 255 5.16 -18.75 -14.15
C ALA A 255 5.46 -19.67 -15.34
N GLU A 256 6.47 -20.54 -15.24
CA GLU A 256 6.87 -21.47 -16.30
C GLU A 256 5.95 -22.69 -16.41
N GLN A 257 5.31 -23.10 -15.30
CA GLN A 257 4.49 -24.30 -15.22
C GLN A 257 2.98 -24.01 -15.12
N ASP A 258 2.58 -22.74 -15.25
CA ASP A 258 1.19 -22.26 -15.24
C ASP A 258 0.37 -22.76 -14.03
N TYR A 259 0.91 -22.62 -12.83
CA TYR A 259 0.20 -22.93 -11.58
C TYR A 259 0.36 -21.82 -10.53
N PHE A 260 -0.51 -21.84 -9.52
CA PHE A 260 -0.48 -20.88 -8.43
C PHE A 260 -0.79 -21.57 -7.10
N ASP A 261 0.26 -22.00 -6.39
CA ASP A 261 0.18 -22.72 -5.12
C ASP A 261 1.42 -22.43 -4.26
N HIS A 262 1.26 -22.58 -2.94
CA HIS A 262 2.37 -22.51 -1.98
C HIS A 262 3.31 -23.71 -2.11
N ASP A 263 2.76 -24.90 -2.36
CA ASP A 263 3.56 -26.10 -2.58
C ASP A 263 3.93 -26.18 -4.06
N ASN A 264 5.21 -26.42 -4.36
CA ASN A 264 5.62 -26.59 -5.76
C ASN A 264 5.11 -27.93 -6.32
N LEU A 265 5.24 -28.15 -7.63
CA LEU A 265 4.77 -29.40 -8.26
C LEU A 265 5.55 -30.66 -7.82
N SER A 266 6.70 -30.49 -7.16
CA SER A 266 7.44 -31.58 -6.51
C SER A 266 6.93 -31.88 -5.10
N GLY A 267 6.02 -31.07 -4.56
CA GLY A 267 5.44 -31.18 -3.23
C GLY A 267 6.24 -30.46 -2.13
N ASP A 268 7.24 -29.65 -2.49
CA ASP A 268 8.02 -28.88 -1.51
C ASP A 268 7.23 -27.63 -1.09
N SER A 269 7.05 -27.49 0.22
CA SER A 269 6.44 -26.30 0.82
C SER A 269 7.40 -25.10 0.77
N PRO A 270 6.93 -23.87 1.09
CA PRO A 270 7.80 -22.70 1.20
C PRO A 270 8.95 -22.91 2.19
N PHE A 271 8.72 -23.71 3.24
CA PHE A 271 9.70 -24.01 4.27
C PHE A 271 10.77 -24.98 3.76
N ASP A 272 10.36 -26.01 3.01
CA ASP A 272 11.29 -26.94 2.38
C ASP A 272 12.21 -26.21 1.38
N ARG A 273 11.65 -25.27 0.61
CA ARG A 273 12.43 -24.42 -0.31
C ARG A 273 13.44 -23.53 0.41
N LEU A 274 13.03 -22.90 1.52
CA LEU A 274 13.92 -22.08 2.35
C LEU A 274 15.04 -22.93 2.99
N GLU A 275 14.72 -24.10 3.53
CA GLU A 275 15.70 -25.01 4.12
C GLU A 275 16.68 -25.56 3.08
N ALA A 276 16.19 -25.91 1.88
CA ALA A 276 17.01 -26.40 0.78
C ALA A 276 18.03 -25.36 0.28
N ASP A 277 17.66 -24.08 0.30
CA ASP A 277 18.56 -22.95 0.00
C ASP A 277 19.43 -22.52 1.20
N GLY A 278 19.36 -23.24 2.33
CA GLY A 278 20.23 -23.05 3.49
C GLY A 278 19.79 -21.92 4.42
N HIS A 279 18.49 -21.65 4.52
CA HIS A 279 17.93 -20.65 5.42
C HIS A 279 17.38 -21.27 6.70
N ASP A 280 18.02 -20.97 7.83
CA ASP A 280 17.51 -21.30 9.16
C ASP A 280 16.49 -20.25 9.63
N PHE A 281 15.36 -20.67 10.21
CA PHE A 281 14.34 -19.79 10.75
C PHE A 281 13.61 -20.41 11.93
N ASN A 282 13.13 -19.57 12.87
CA ASN A 282 12.23 -20.03 13.94
C ASN A 282 10.76 -19.76 13.62
N ALA A 283 10.52 -18.81 12.71
CA ALA A 283 9.24 -18.56 12.10
C ALA A 283 9.45 -18.19 10.64
N ALA A 284 8.65 -18.76 9.75
CA ALA A 284 8.57 -18.35 8.36
C ALA A 284 7.11 -18.21 7.91
N GLY A 285 6.90 -17.59 6.77
CA GLY A 285 5.60 -17.49 6.11
C GLY A 285 5.77 -17.03 4.67
N GLU A 286 4.76 -17.31 3.85
CA GLU A 286 4.74 -16.93 2.44
C GLU A 286 3.43 -16.23 2.09
N ASN A 287 3.50 -15.18 1.27
CA ASN A 287 2.36 -14.68 0.52
C ASN A 287 2.62 -14.83 -0.97
N LEU A 288 1.56 -15.14 -1.71
CA LEU A 288 1.58 -15.20 -3.16
C LEU A 288 0.58 -14.20 -3.75
N ALA A 289 0.95 -13.57 -4.86
CA ALA A 289 0.04 -12.79 -5.69
C ALA A 289 0.29 -13.10 -7.17
N TYR A 290 -0.75 -12.95 -7.99
CA TYR A 290 -0.69 -13.25 -9.42
C TYR A 290 -1.65 -12.35 -10.21
N GLY A 291 -1.16 -11.84 -11.34
CA GLY A 291 -1.97 -11.17 -12.35
C GLY A 291 -2.28 -9.70 -12.07
N GLN A 292 -1.81 -9.13 -10.96
CA GLN A 292 -1.85 -7.68 -10.73
C GLN A 292 -0.91 -6.97 -11.72
N THR A 293 -1.14 -5.70 -12.01
CA THR A 293 -0.37 -4.98 -13.04
C THR A 293 0.96 -4.40 -12.53
N SER A 294 1.09 -4.24 -11.21
CA SER A 294 2.32 -3.75 -10.56
C SER A 294 2.36 -4.13 -9.08
N SER A 295 3.52 -3.94 -8.44
CA SER A 295 3.70 -4.20 -7.01
C SER A 295 2.77 -3.38 -6.11
N ILE A 296 2.34 -2.20 -6.55
CA ILE A 296 1.33 -1.39 -5.83
C ILE A 296 0.02 -2.16 -5.72
N TYR A 297 -0.51 -2.64 -6.86
CA TYR A 297 -1.76 -3.40 -6.87
C TYR A 297 -1.64 -4.76 -6.17
N ALA A 298 -0.51 -5.46 -6.34
CA ALA A 298 -0.24 -6.72 -5.63
C ALA A 298 -0.28 -6.50 -4.11
N HIS A 299 0.45 -5.49 -3.60
CA HIS A 299 0.49 -5.19 -2.18
C HIS A 299 -0.90 -4.82 -1.61
N GLN A 300 -1.65 -3.97 -2.30
CA GLN A 300 -2.99 -3.57 -1.85
C GLN A 300 -3.95 -4.78 -1.78
N GLY A 301 -3.91 -5.67 -2.78
CA GLY A 301 -4.68 -6.92 -2.78
C GLY A 301 -4.28 -7.87 -1.64
N LEU A 302 -2.97 -8.01 -1.38
CA LEU A 302 -2.48 -8.81 -0.25
C LEU A 302 -2.95 -8.25 1.09
N MET A 303 -2.94 -6.93 1.27
CA MET A 303 -3.44 -6.29 2.49
C MET A 303 -4.94 -6.43 2.71
N ASN A 304 -5.71 -6.55 1.63
CA ASN A 304 -7.12 -6.89 1.68
C ASN A 304 -7.40 -8.41 1.80
N SER A 305 -6.39 -9.28 1.83
CA SER A 305 -6.58 -10.69 2.22
C SER A 305 -6.20 -10.90 3.68
N LEU A 306 -7.13 -11.34 4.53
CA LEU A 306 -6.84 -11.56 5.97
C LEU A 306 -5.73 -12.59 6.21
N GLY A 307 -5.57 -13.57 5.33
CA GLY A 307 -4.47 -14.54 5.40
C GLY A 307 -3.13 -13.86 5.16
N HIS A 308 -3.00 -13.17 4.03
CA HIS A 308 -1.75 -12.52 3.62
C HIS A 308 -1.38 -11.33 4.51
N ARG A 309 -2.37 -10.53 4.90
CA ARG A 309 -2.24 -9.42 5.85
C ARG A 309 -1.62 -9.87 7.17
N LYS A 310 -1.97 -11.06 7.68
CA LYS A 310 -1.40 -11.58 8.92
C LYS A 310 0.10 -11.77 8.80
N ASN A 311 0.61 -12.23 7.65
CA ASN A 311 2.04 -12.36 7.43
C ASN A 311 2.73 -10.99 7.37
N ILE A 312 2.19 -10.06 6.57
CA ILE A 312 2.72 -8.69 6.42
C ILE A 312 2.86 -8.01 7.80
N LEU A 313 1.88 -8.18 8.68
CA LEU A 313 1.82 -7.51 9.99
C LEU A 313 2.35 -8.37 11.16
N LYS A 314 2.92 -9.54 10.89
CA LYS A 314 3.43 -10.43 11.95
C LYS A 314 4.65 -9.82 12.61
N LYS A 315 4.66 -9.77 13.95
CA LYS A 315 5.71 -9.09 14.74
C LYS A 315 6.99 -9.92 14.86
N GLU A 316 6.83 -11.23 14.79
CA GLU A 316 7.89 -12.22 14.92
C GLU A 316 8.86 -12.14 13.74
N PHE A 317 8.37 -11.85 12.53
CA PHE A 317 9.22 -11.70 11.34
C PHE A 317 10.17 -10.49 11.46
N LYS A 318 11.39 -10.69 10.94
CA LYS A 318 12.51 -9.74 10.93
C LYS A 318 13.09 -9.52 9.55
N THR A 319 12.82 -10.43 8.61
CA THR A 319 13.41 -10.44 7.29
C THR A 319 12.33 -10.69 6.24
N LEU A 320 12.47 -10.05 5.08
CA LEU A 320 11.65 -10.24 3.91
C LEU A 320 12.55 -10.43 2.68
N GLY A 321 12.27 -11.46 1.91
CA GLY A 321 12.70 -11.57 0.51
C GLY A 321 11.48 -11.60 -0.39
N VAL A 322 11.59 -10.96 -1.54
CA VAL A 322 10.53 -10.91 -2.55
C VAL A 322 11.08 -11.41 -3.87
N GLY A 323 10.32 -12.27 -4.55
CA GLY A 323 10.63 -12.79 -5.86
C GLY A 323 9.51 -12.49 -6.84
N VAL A 324 9.87 -12.03 -8.04
CA VAL A 324 8.90 -11.79 -9.11
C VAL A 324 9.36 -12.45 -10.39
N ASP A 325 8.42 -13.02 -11.12
CA ASP A 325 8.62 -13.40 -12.53
C ASP A 325 7.32 -13.25 -13.34
N PHE A 326 7.38 -13.44 -14.65
CA PHE A 326 6.24 -13.27 -15.55
C PHE A 326 6.03 -14.52 -16.42
N ASN A 327 4.78 -14.93 -16.64
CA ASN A 327 4.49 -15.99 -17.62
C ASN A 327 4.53 -15.45 -19.08
N GLU A 328 4.23 -16.33 -20.04
CA GLU A 328 4.20 -16.00 -21.47
C GLU A 328 3.17 -14.91 -21.82
N ASP A 329 2.07 -14.82 -21.06
CA ASP A 329 1.02 -13.79 -21.17
C ASP A 329 1.38 -12.48 -20.45
N ARG A 330 2.62 -12.37 -19.93
CA ARG A 330 3.17 -11.22 -19.20
C ARG A 330 2.52 -10.96 -17.84
N GLN A 331 1.76 -11.92 -17.33
CA GLN A 331 1.13 -11.83 -16.02
C GLN A 331 2.21 -12.04 -14.95
N PRO A 332 2.35 -11.14 -13.97
CA PRO A 332 3.40 -11.27 -12.98
C PRO A 332 2.95 -12.20 -11.85
N TYR A 333 3.90 -12.93 -11.31
CA TYR A 333 3.80 -13.77 -10.12
C TYR A 333 4.70 -13.19 -9.04
N TRP A 334 4.14 -12.94 -7.87
CA TRP A 334 4.89 -12.47 -6.69
C TRP A 334 4.92 -13.55 -5.63
N THR A 335 6.09 -13.71 -5.03
CA THR A 335 6.32 -14.51 -3.82
C THR A 335 6.97 -13.62 -2.76
N GLU A 336 6.33 -13.45 -1.60
CA GLU A 336 6.91 -12.78 -0.44
C GLU A 336 7.26 -13.83 0.61
N ASN A 337 8.56 -14.05 0.86
CA ASN A 337 9.04 -14.96 1.90
C ASN A 337 9.51 -14.20 3.14
N TYR A 338 8.87 -14.50 4.26
CA TYR A 338 9.13 -13.89 5.55
C TYR A 338 9.93 -14.84 6.45
N SER A 339 10.85 -14.31 7.24
CA SER A 339 11.62 -15.07 8.23
C SER A 339 11.82 -14.27 9.53
N GLY A 340 11.91 -14.96 10.68
CA GLY A 340 12.02 -14.37 12.02
C GLY A 340 12.74 -15.23 13.05
#